data_AF-A0A935X5U4-F1
#
_entry.id   AF-A0A935X5U4-F1
#
_cell.length_a   1.000
_cell.length_b   1.000
_cell.length_c   1.000
_cell.angle_alpha   90.00
_cell.angle_beta   90.00
_cell.angle_gamma   90.00
#
_symmetry.space_group_name_H-M   'P 1'
#
loop_
_entity.id
_entity.type
_entity.pdbx_description
1 polymer ?
#
loop_
_entity_poly.entity_id
_entity_poly.type
_entity_poly.pdbx_seq_one_letter_code
_entity_poly.pdbx_strand_id
1 'polypeptide(L)'
;MTPATARTRPKHLNLFQIRLPLPGVVSILHRVSGAGLFVMLPFLLCLLQQSLQSPETHASAAAVLAHPLAKLVLLGVLWAFLHHFCAGVRYLALDVHIGTDLECARATSYAVFGVSLVLTVILGVWLW
;
A
#
# COMPACT_ATOMS: atom_id res chain seq x y z
N MET A 1 41.89 -35.43 7.92
CA MET A 1 41.89 -34.01 7.49
C MET A 1 40.45 -33.54 7.42
N THR A 2 39.96 -32.81 8.42
CA THR A 2 38.64 -32.17 8.38
C THR A 2 38.70 -30.96 7.45
N PRO A 3 37.74 -30.78 6.53
CA PRO A 3 37.75 -29.66 5.59
C PRO A 3 37.56 -28.35 6.36
N ALA A 4 38.37 -27.34 6.05
CA ALA A 4 38.25 -26.02 6.64
C ALA A 4 36.88 -25.41 6.27
N THR A 5 36.02 -25.18 7.26
CA THR A 5 34.75 -24.46 7.08
C THR A 5 35.03 -23.07 6.54
N ALA A 6 34.52 -22.77 5.33
CA ALA A 6 34.68 -21.45 4.71
C ALA A 6 34.16 -20.34 5.65
N ARG A 7 35.03 -19.40 6.03
CA ARG A 7 34.64 -18.29 6.90
C ARG A 7 33.65 -17.38 6.18
N THR A 8 32.46 -17.21 6.74
CA THR A 8 31.46 -16.25 6.25
C THR A 8 31.89 -14.82 6.57
N ARG A 9 31.90 -13.96 5.55
CA ARG A 9 32.25 -12.54 5.72
C ARG A 9 31.11 -11.80 6.43
N PRO A 10 31.43 -10.83 7.32
CA PRO A 10 30.41 -10.01 7.96
C PRO A 10 29.67 -9.16 6.93
N LYS A 11 28.36 -8.93 7.17
CA LYS A 11 27.49 -8.10 6.31
C LYS A 11 26.92 -6.95 7.14
N HIS A 12 26.96 -5.74 6.59
CA HIS A 12 26.35 -4.57 7.23
C HIS A 12 24.90 -4.39 6.75
N LEU A 13 23.97 -5.17 7.33
CA LEU A 13 22.53 -5.15 6.99
C LEU A 13 21.65 -4.83 8.22
N ASN A 14 22.19 -4.07 9.17
CA ASN A 14 21.37 -3.58 10.27
C ASN A 14 20.49 -2.42 9.78
N LEU A 15 19.22 -2.73 9.49
CA LEU A 15 18.27 -1.76 8.96
C LEU A 15 18.00 -0.58 9.91
N PHE A 16 18.21 -0.77 11.22
CA PHE A 16 18.07 0.31 12.20
C PHE A 16 19.21 1.34 12.14
N GLN A 17 20.35 0.98 11.54
CA GLN A 17 21.49 1.89 11.33
C GLN A 17 21.45 2.59 9.97
N ILE A 18 20.70 2.04 9.00
CA ILE A 18 20.60 2.58 7.64
C ILE A 18 19.50 3.64 7.58
N ARG A 19 19.84 4.85 7.13
CA ARG A 19 18.86 5.92 6.93
C ARG A 19 18.28 5.86 5.51
N LEU A 20 17.03 5.40 5.42
CA LEU A 20 16.34 5.30 4.14
C LEU A 20 15.79 6.69 3.71
N PRO A 21 16.10 7.17 2.49
CA PRO A 21 15.54 8.42 1.99
C PRO A 21 14.05 8.24 1.63
N LEU A 22 13.31 9.34 1.56
CA LEU A 22 11.87 9.33 1.30
C LEU A 22 11.43 8.53 0.05
N PRO A 23 12.12 8.62 -1.12
CA PRO A 23 11.77 7.79 -2.28
C PRO A 23 11.88 6.28 -2.00
N GLY A 24 12.81 5.89 -1.11
CA GLY A 24 12.95 4.51 -0.65
C GLY A 24 11.76 4.08 0.22
N VAL A 25 11.28 4.96 1.11
CA VAL A 25 10.08 4.70 1.93
C VAL A 25 8.85 4.51 1.04
N VAL A 26 8.62 5.40 0.07
CA VAL A 26 7.53 5.27 -0.92
C VAL A 26 7.61 3.94 -1.66
N SER A 27 8.81 3.47 -2.00
CA SER A 27 8.99 2.18 -2.66
C SER A 27 8.60 0.99 -1.80
N ILE A 28 9.00 0.99 -0.53
CA ILE A 28 8.61 -0.07 0.41
C ILE A 28 7.09 -0.06 0.60
N LEU A 29 6.49 1.12 0.82
CA LEU A 29 5.06 1.22 1.01
C LEU A 29 4.26 0.83 -0.24
N HIS A 30 4.72 1.16 -1.45
CA HIS A 30 4.08 0.70 -2.69
C HIS A 30 4.07 -0.84 -2.80
N ARG A 31 5.17 -1.51 -2.41
CA ARG A 31 5.25 -2.98 -2.39
C ARG A 31 4.34 -3.59 -1.34
N VAL A 32 4.39 -3.06 -0.12
CA VAL A 32 3.57 -3.55 1.00
C VAL A 32 2.08 -3.32 0.70
N SER A 33 1.70 -2.17 0.15
CA SER A 33 0.32 -1.88 -0.22
C SER A 33 -0.17 -2.79 -1.33
N GLY A 34 0.66 -3.08 -2.35
CA GLY A 34 0.33 -4.03 -3.42
C GLY A 34 0.09 -5.44 -2.88
N ALA A 35 0.96 -5.93 -1.99
CA ALA A 35 0.78 -7.22 -1.33
C ALA A 35 -0.48 -7.26 -0.45
N GLY A 36 -0.74 -6.19 0.30
CA GLY A 36 -1.95 -6.06 1.12
C GLY A 36 -3.22 -6.08 0.28
N LEU A 37 -3.26 -5.36 -0.84
CA LEU A 37 -4.40 -5.37 -1.77
C LEU A 37 -4.63 -6.75 -2.37
N PHE A 38 -3.57 -7.47 -2.75
CA PHE A 38 -3.68 -8.83 -3.24
C PHE A 38 -4.30 -9.77 -2.20
N VAL A 39 -3.88 -9.67 -0.93
CA VAL A 39 -4.45 -10.46 0.17
C VAL A 39 -5.91 -10.09 0.44
N MET A 40 -6.28 -8.82 0.29
CA MET A 40 -7.64 -8.34 0.56
C MET A 40 -8.63 -8.61 -0.58
N LEU A 41 -8.14 -8.82 -1.81
CA LEU A 41 -8.95 -9.04 -3.00
C LEU A 41 -10.04 -10.13 -2.84
N PRO A 42 -9.77 -11.36 -2.35
CA PRO A 42 -10.82 -12.38 -2.19
C PRO A 42 -11.93 -11.95 -1.22
N PHE A 43 -11.60 -11.22 -0.15
CA PHE A 43 -12.59 -10.71 0.80
C PHE A 43 -13.48 -9.63 0.18
N LEU A 44 -12.89 -8.72 -0.60
CA LEU A 44 -13.62 -7.69 -1.33
C LEU A 44 -14.55 -8.31 -2.39
N LEU A 45 -14.08 -9.33 -3.12
CA LEU A 45 -14.90 -10.06 -4.10
C LEU A 45 -16.05 -10.82 -3.42
N CYS A 46 -15.82 -11.42 -2.24
CA CYS A 46 -16.87 -12.06 -1.47
C CYS A 46 -17.94 -11.05 -1.01
N LEU A 47 -17.53 -9.88 -0.52
CA LEU A 47 -18.45 -8.79 -0.15
C LEU A 47 -19.23 -8.27 -1.36
N LEU A 48 -18.56 -8.10 -2.51
CA LEU A 48 -19.20 -7.70 -3.76
C LEU A 48 -20.22 -8.74 -4.24
N GLN A 49 -19.91 -10.02 -4.15
CA GLN A 49 -20.86 -11.08 -4.49
C GLN A 49 -22.09 -11.01 -3.58
N GLN A 50 -21.90 -10.90 -2.26
CA GLN A 50 -23.01 -10.80 -1.31
C GLN A 50 -23.87 -9.54 -1.55
N SER A 51 -23.26 -8.42 -1.95
CA SER A 51 -24.00 -7.19 -2.25
C SER A 51 -24.89 -7.30 -3.49
N LEU A 52 -24.61 -8.24 -4.41
CA LEU A 52 -25.34 -8.37 -5.67
C LEU A 52 -26.32 -9.55 -5.71
N GLN A 53 -26.19 -10.51 -4.79
CA GLN A 53 -26.88 -11.81 -4.91
C GLN A 53 -28.37 -11.77 -4.55
N SER A 54 -28.76 -11.07 -3.48
CA SER A 54 -30.15 -10.99 -3.00
C SER A 54 -30.31 -9.82 -2.02
N PRO A 55 -31.55 -9.35 -1.75
CA PRO A 55 -31.79 -8.34 -0.71
C PRO A 55 -31.26 -8.74 0.67
N GLU A 56 -31.39 -10.02 1.05
CA GLU A 56 -30.98 -10.55 2.34
C GLU A 56 -29.45 -10.57 2.48
N THR A 57 -28.73 -11.02 1.45
CA THR A 57 -27.26 -11.01 1.44
C THR A 57 -26.70 -9.59 1.35
N HIS A 58 -27.38 -8.69 0.63
CA HIS A 58 -27.01 -7.28 0.59
C HIS A 58 -27.14 -6.63 1.98
N ALA A 59 -28.25 -6.85 2.68
CA ALA A 59 -28.43 -6.37 4.05
C ALA A 59 -27.34 -6.91 5.01
N SER A 60 -26.95 -8.17 4.83
CA SER A 60 -25.86 -8.80 5.60
C SER A 60 -24.50 -8.14 5.32
N ALA A 61 -24.16 -7.92 4.05
CA ALA A 61 -22.93 -7.22 3.66
C ALA A 61 -22.90 -5.77 4.18
N ALA A 62 -24.03 -5.06 4.11
CA ALA A 62 -24.16 -3.72 4.65
C ALA A 62 -23.97 -3.70 6.18
N ALA A 63 -24.51 -4.69 6.91
CA ALA A 63 -24.32 -4.81 8.36
C ALA A 63 -22.86 -5.06 8.74
N VAL A 64 -22.13 -5.88 7.97
CA VAL A 64 -20.68 -6.07 8.15
C VAL A 64 -19.94 -4.76 7.97
N LEU A 65 -20.21 -4.02 6.87
CA LEU A 65 -19.55 -2.75 6.57
C LEU A 65 -19.96 -1.61 7.50
N ALA A 66 -21.10 -1.71 8.19
CA ALA A 66 -21.51 -0.76 9.23
C ALA A 66 -20.67 -0.88 10.51
N HIS A 67 -20.04 -2.04 10.76
CA HIS A 67 -19.25 -2.25 11.96
C HIS A 67 -18.00 -1.34 11.96
N PRO A 68 -17.70 -0.60 13.06
CA PRO A 68 -16.59 0.35 13.08
C PRO A 68 -15.23 -0.27 12.75
N LEU A 69 -14.95 -1.49 13.23
CA LEU A 69 -13.71 -2.19 12.88
C LEU A 69 -13.63 -2.54 11.39
N ALA A 70 -14.75 -2.89 10.75
CA ALA A 70 -14.78 -3.15 9.32
C ALA A 70 -14.54 -1.88 8.52
N LYS A 71 -15.12 -0.74 8.95
CA LYS A 71 -14.81 0.59 8.36
C LYS A 71 -13.34 0.95 8.51
N LEU A 72 -12.71 0.69 9.65
CA LEU A 72 -11.27 0.94 9.85
C LEU A 72 -10.41 0.05 8.94
N VAL A 73 -10.74 -1.23 8.81
CA VAL A 73 -10.05 -2.13 7.87
C VAL A 73 -10.22 -1.63 6.43
N LEU A 74 -11.45 -1.24 6.04
CA LEU A 74 -11.74 -0.73 4.70
C LEU A 74 -11.03 0.61 4.44
N LEU A 75 -10.90 1.48 5.45
CA LEU A 75 -10.10 2.71 5.35
C LEU A 75 -8.62 2.39 5.08
N GLY A 76 -8.07 1.37 5.75
CA GLY A 76 -6.72 0.87 5.49
C GLY A 76 -6.55 0.32 4.08
N VAL A 77 -7.54 -0.42 3.57
CA VAL A 77 -7.57 -0.90 2.18
C VAL A 77 -7.65 0.26 1.18
N LEU A 78 -8.49 1.25 1.45
CA LEU A 78 -8.61 2.46 0.62
C LEU A 78 -7.29 3.23 0.58
N TRP A 79 -6.63 3.43 1.72
CA TRP A 79 -5.31 4.06 1.77
C TRP A 79 -4.28 3.23 0.99
N ALA A 80 -4.26 1.91 1.16
CA ALA A 80 -3.35 1.03 0.44
C ALA A 80 -3.56 1.14 -1.08
N PHE A 81 -4.80 1.15 -1.54
CA PHE A 81 -5.15 1.36 -2.95
C PHE A 81 -4.67 2.71 -3.47
N LEU A 82 -5.01 3.80 -2.78
CA LEU A 82 -4.66 5.16 -3.20
C LEU A 82 -3.14 5.38 -3.20
N HIS A 83 -2.44 4.92 -2.16
CA HIS A 83 -0.99 4.99 -2.11
C HIS A 83 -0.36 4.14 -3.23
N HIS A 84 -0.83 2.90 -3.43
CA HIS A 84 -0.34 2.01 -4.48
C HIS A 84 -0.52 2.64 -5.86
N PHE A 85 -1.71 3.19 -6.14
CA PHE A 85 -2.05 3.83 -7.40
C PHE A 85 -1.20 5.08 -7.65
N CYS A 86 -1.15 6.04 -6.71
CA CYS A 86 -0.35 7.25 -6.87
C CYS A 86 1.15 6.94 -7.03
N ALA A 87 1.69 6.01 -6.24
CA ALA A 87 3.06 5.56 -6.38
C ALA A 87 3.30 4.83 -7.72
N GLY A 88 2.34 4.02 -8.17
CA GLY A 88 2.37 3.31 -9.45
C GLY A 88 2.43 4.28 -10.63
N VAL A 89 1.60 5.33 -10.64
CA VAL A 89 1.67 6.40 -11.65
C VAL A 89 3.05 7.07 -11.65
N ARG A 90 3.60 7.36 -10.46
CA ARG A 90 4.97 7.88 -10.34
C ARG A 90 6.01 6.90 -10.91
N TYR A 91 5.88 5.59 -10.67
CA TYR A 91 6.80 4.60 -11.22
C TYR A 91 6.71 4.50 -12.74
N LEU A 92 5.51 4.50 -13.31
CA LEU A 92 5.32 4.55 -14.76
C LEU A 92 5.97 5.80 -15.38
N ALA A 93 5.89 6.95 -14.72
CA ALA A 93 6.57 8.17 -15.15
C ALA A 93 8.11 8.01 -15.12
N LEU A 94 8.65 7.41 -14.06
CA LEU A 94 10.08 7.11 -13.95
C LEU A 94 10.55 6.12 -15.03
N ASP A 95 9.72 5.13 -15.38
CA ASP A 95 10.04 4.13 -16.43
C ASP A 95 10.18 4.78 -17.82
N VAL A 96 9.48 5.90 -18.06
CA VAL A 96 9.64 6.73 -19.26
C VAL A 96 10.59 7.92 -19.05
N HIS A 97 11.47 7.83 -18.05
CA HIS A 97 12.53 8.79 -17.73
C HIS A 97 12.06 10.19 -17.30
N ILE A 98 10.82 10.33 -16.82
CA ILE A 98 10.29 11.59 -16.28
C ILE A 98 10.54 11.65 -14.76
N GLY A 99 11.24 12.69 -14.29
CA GLY A 99 11.47 12.97 -12.86
C GLY A 99 12.53 12.09 -12.19
N THR A 100 13.56 11.69 -12.95
CA THR A 100 14.63 10.78 -12.50
C THR A 100 15.75 11.46 -11.71
N ASP A 101 15.85 12.79 -11.76
CA ASP A 101 16.79 13.53 -10.91
C ASP A 101 16.36 13.48 -9.43
N LEU A 102 17.32 13.65 -8.53
CA LEU A 102 17.08 13.44 -7.10
C LEU A 102 16.09 14.46 -6.50
N GLU A 103 16.09 15.70 -6.98
CA GLU A 103 15.22 16.75 -6.48
C GLU A 103 13.76 16.45 -6.86
N CYS A 104 13.51 16.17 -8.13
CA CYS A 104 12.20 15.78 -8.63
C CYS A 104 11.73 14.46 -8.02
N ALA A 105 12.62 13.47 -7.88
CA ALA A 105 12.29 12.20 -7.25
C ALA A 105 11.84 12.36 -5.79
N ARG A 106 12.40 13.32 -5.04
CA ARG A 106 11.98 13.69 -3.68
C ARG A 106 10.65 14.44 -3.70
N ALA A 107 10.51 15.45 -4.55
CA ALA A 107 9.28 16.25 -4.67
C ALA A 107 8.07 15.37 -5.02
N THR A 108 8.22 14.49 -6.02
CA THR A 108 7.19 13.54 -6.43
C THR A 108 6.87 12.51 -5.33
N SER A 109 7.84 12.14 -4.48
CA SER A 109 7.59 11.27 -3.32
C SER A 109 6.72 11.97 -2.27
N TYR A 110 6.94 13.26 -2.00
CA TYR A 110 6.05 14.05 -1.15
C TYR A 110 4.66 14.18 -1.77
N ALA A 111 4.56 14.39 -3.08
CA ALA A 111 3.29 14.47 -3.79
C ALA A 111 2.48 13.18 -3.66
N VAL A 112 3.12 12.00 -3.81
CA VAL A 112 2.46 10.69 -3.59
C VAL A 112 1.83 10.61 -2.20
N PHE A 113 2.57 10.98 -1.15
CA PHE A 113 2.01 10.98 0.21
C PHE A 113 0.90 12.01 0.40
N GLY A 114 1.11 13.24 -0.03
CA GLY A 114 0.13 14.32 0.12
C GLY A 114 -1.19 13.98 -0.58
N VAL A 115 -1.13 13.59 -1.85
CA VAL A 115 -2.32 13.25 -2.63
C VAL A 115 -3.02 12.01 -2.07
N SER A 116 -2.29 10.93 -1.81
CA SER A 116 -2.92 9.69 -1.29
C SER A 116 -3.57 9.88 0.08
N LEU A 117 -2.95 10.64 0.99
CA LEU A 117 -3.53 10.93 2.31
C LEU A 117 -4.74 11.86 2.21
N VAL A 118 -4.69 12.92 1.39
CA VAL A 118 -5.85 13.80 1.18
C VAL A 118 -7.03 13.03 0.62
N LEU A 119 -6.82 12.20 -0.40
CA LEU A 119 -7.87 11.34 -0.96
C LEU A 119 -8.39 10.33 0.08
N THR A 120 -7.52 9.76 0.90
CA THR A 120 -7.91 8.84 1.98
C THR A 120 -8.80 9.54 3.00
N VAL A 121 -8.49 10.78 3.39
CA VAL A 121 -9.32 11.55 4.31
C VAL A 121 -10.68 11.86 3.69
N ILE A 122 -10.74 12.28 2.43
CA ILE A 122 -12.00 12.57 1.73
C ILE A 122 -12.89 11.32 1.69
N LEU A 123 -12.34 10.18 1.24
CA LEU A 123 -13.08 8.92 1.19
C LEU A 123 -13.41 8.38 2.59
N GLY A 124 -12.54 8.64 3.57
CA GLY A 124 -12.78 8.33 4.97
C GLY A 124 -13.97 9.10 5.52
N VAL A 125 -14.08 10.40 5.25
CA VAL A 125 -15.28 11.17 5.65
C VAL A 125 -16.54 10.60 5.00
N TRP A 126 -16.48 10.18 3.73
CA TRP A 126 -17.63 9.58 3.06
C TRP A 126 -17.98 8.16 3.55
N LEU A 127 -17.00 7.41 4.04
CA LEU A 127 -17.19 6.06 4.57
C LEU A 127 -17.92 6.04 5.92
N TRP A 128 -17.85 7.14 6.68
CA TRP A 128 -18.50 7.26 7.99
C TRP A 128 -19.88 7.88 7.90
#